data_AF-A0A2P5XX50-F1
#
_entry.id   AF-A0A2P5XX50-F1
#
_cell.length_a   1.000
_cell.length_b   1.000
_cell.length_c   1.000
_cell.angle_alpha   90.00
_cell.angle_beta   90.00
_cell.angle_gamma   90.00
#
_symmetry.space_group_name_H-M   'P 1'
#
loop_
_entity.id
_entity.type
_entity.pdbx_description
1 polymer ?
#
loop_
_entity_poly.entity_id
_entity_poly.type
_entity_poly.pdbx_seq_one_letter_code
_entity_poly.pdbx_strand_id
1 'polypeptide(L)'
;MLGALSAASLTLGLACAPAAFTAQCGNGGAAKALAFPSSSNSNNRAQLLVKSSFTSTSRTPPSFRTAVAAVDSDQLSPDMQQSRKYYFVVANAKFMLDEEEHFKELLFERLRYYGERNKEQDFWLVIEPKFLENFPDITKRLRRPAVALVSTNGPWITFMKLRLDRVLSDSYEADNLEEALASNPTTLEFEKPENWVAPYPKYELGWWEPFLPTGVKV
;
A
#
# COMPACT_ATOMS: atom_id res chain seq x y z
N MET A 1 54.36 40.51 -17.07
CA MET A 1 53.91 41.17 -15.83
C MET A 1 53.19 40.11 -15.02
N LEU A 2 53.83 39.29 -14.17
CA LEU A 2 54.49 39.59 -12.88
C LEU A 2 53.60 40.39 -11.93
N GLY A 3 53.08 39.69 -10.91
CA GLY A 3 52.41 40.25 -9.74
C GLY A 3 51.44 39.23 -9.15
N ALA A 4 51.38 38.91 -7.86
CA ALA A 4 52.30 38.97 -6.72
C ALA A 4 51.53 38.23 -5.61
N LEU A 5 52.22 37.35 -4.88
CA LEU A 5 51.70 36.66 -3.70
C LEU A 5 51.43 37.68 -2.59
N SER A 6 50.32 37.51 -1.85
CA SER A 6 50.19 38.09 -0.51
C SER A 6 49.48 37.12 0.41
N ALA A 7 50.26 36.58 1.35
CA ALA A 7 49.80 35.80 2.49
C ALA A 7 49.66 36.75 3.69
N ALA A 8 48.55 36.64 4.42
CA ALA A 8 48.38 37.27 5.72
C ALA A 8 47.95 36.20 6.72
N SER A 9 48.89 35.81 7.59
CA SER A 9 48.63 35.11 8.85
C SER A 9 48.22 36.12 9.91
N LEU A 10 47.17 35.82 10.68
CA LEU A 10 46.97 36.37 12.01
C LEU A 10 46.49 35.27 12.96
N THR A 11 47.22 35.14 14.06
CA THR A 11 47.10 34.14 15.13
C THR A 11 46.52 34.79 16.39
N LEU A 12 45.98 33.95 17.29
CA LEU A 12 45.55 34.16 18.69
C LEU A 12 44.11 34.69 18.88
N GLY A 13 43.24 34.07 19.69
CA GLY A 13 43.44 32.96 20.61
C GLY A 13 42.21 32.69 21.49
N LEU A 14 42.50 32.03 22.62
CA LEU A 14 41.70 31.72 23.81
C LEU A 14 40.84 30.45 23.83
N ALA A 15 41.23 29.62 24.79
CA ALA A 15 40.69 28.35 25.23
C ALA A 15 39.38 28.50 26.02
N CYS A 16 38.52 27.48 25.92
CA CYS A 16 37.63 27.05 26.99
C CYS A 16 37.49 25.51 26.92
N ALA A 17 37.80 24.85 28.03
CA ALA A 17 37.81 23.41 28.19
C ALA A 17 36.38 22.83 28.34
N PRO A 18 36.15 21.53 28.02
CA PRO A 18 34.90 20.86 28.29
C PRO A 18 34.84 20.33 29.74
N ALA A 19 33.74 20.61 30.43
CA ALA A 19 33.44 20.03 31.75
C ALA A 19 32.87 18.61 31.59
N ALA A 20 33.46 17.65 32.31
CA ALA A 20 32.93 16.31 32.49
C ALA A 20 31.83 16.34 33.55
N PHE A 21 30.64 15.84 33.20
CA PHE A 21 29.57 15.59 34.16
C PHE A 21 29.47 14.08 34.40
N THR A 22 30.03 13.63 35.51
CA THR A 22 29.79 12.30 36.08
C THR A 22 28.54 12.37 36.96
N ALA A 23 27.56 11.52 36.68
CA ALA A 23 26.49 11.21 37.62
C ALA A 23 26.35 9.69 37.71
N GLN A 24 26.65 9.16 38.89
CA GLN A 24 26.55 7.77 39.29
C GLN A 24 25.76 7.76 40.61
N CYS A 25 24.71 6.92 40.68
CA CYS A 25 23.96 6.40 41.83
C CYS A 25 22.58 5.99 41.28
N GLY A 26 21.94 4.87 41.62
CA GLY A 26 22.18 3.83 42.59
C GLY A 26 21.07 2.77 42.42
N ASN A 27 21.35 1.57 42.89
CA ASN A 27 20.47 0.39 42.89
C ASN A 27 19.33 0.56 43.91
N GLY A 28 18.13 0.04 43.65
CA GLY A 28 17.08 -0.06 44.68
C GLY A 28 15.68 -0.21 44.10
N GLY A 29 15.16 -1.44 44.13
CA GLY A 29 13.91 -1.81 43.47
C GLY A 29 12.63 -1.29 44.13
N ALA A 30 11.54 -1.43 43.38
CA ALA A 30 10.21 -1.79 43.88
C ALA A 30 9.29 -1.97 42.67
N ALA A 31 9.05 -3.22 42.28
CA ALA A 31 7.96 -3.55 41.37
C ALA A 31 6.63 -3.24 42.10
N LYS A 32 5.89 -2.24 41.62
CA LYS A 32 4.47 -2.09 41.94
C LYS A 32 3.66 -2.44 40.70
N ALA A 33 3.10 -3.64 40.73
CA ALA A 33 2.11 -4.12 39.78
C ALA A 33 0.87 -3.22 39.84
N LEU A 34 0.50 -2.66 38.69
CA LEU A 34 -0.81 -2.04 38.49
C LEU A 34 -1.80 -3.17 38.21
N ALA A 35 -2.58 -3.54 39.21
CA ALA A 35 -3.70 -4.46 39.05
C ALA A 35 -4.84 -3.72 38.34
N PHE A 36 -5.25 -4.22 37.17
CA PHE A 36 -6.49 -3.86 36.51
C PHE A 36 -7.68 -4.50 37.26
N PRO A 37 -8.80 -3.80 37.44
CA PRO A 37 -10.01 -4.44 37.95
C PRO A 37 -10.66 -5.30 36.85
N SER A 38 -10.69 -6.60 37.07
CA SER A 38 -11.54 -7.53 36.33
C SER A 38 -13.01 -7.25 36.66
N SER A 39 -13.79 -6.80 35.67
CA SER A 39 -15.23 -6.71 35.76
C SER A 39 -15.85 -7.21 34.46
N SER A 40 -16.51 -8.38 34.53
CA SER A 40 -17.63 -8.72 33.66
C SER A 40 -18.23 -10.07 34.06
N ASN A 41 -19.29 -10.03 34.86
CA ASN A 41 -20.38 -11.00 34.76
C ASN A 41 -21.69 -10.32 35.14
N SER A 42 -22.58 -10.12 34.16
CA SER A 42 -23.98 -10.58 34.26
C SER A 42 -24.73 -10.27 32.99
N ASN A 43 -25.36 -11.31 32.45
CA ASN A 43 -26.45 -11.23 31.51
C ASN A 43 -27.57 -10.37 32.09
N ASN A 44 -28.11 -9.42 31.32
CA ASN A 44 -29.53 -9.10 31.38
C ASN A 44 -30.02 -8.51 30.05
N ARG A 45 -30.80 -9.35 29.37
CA ARG A 45 -31.52 -9.11 28.14
C ARG A 45 -32.80 -8.34 28.48
N ALA A 46 -32.80 -7.02 28.30
CA ALA A 46 -34.01 -6.21 28.37
C ALA A 46 -34.49 -5.89 26.94
N GLN A 47 -35.65 -6.44 26.59
CA GLN A 47 -36.36 -6.16 25.35
C GLN A 47 -37.15 -4.86 25.51
N LEU A 48 -36.99 -3.92 24.58
CA LEU A 48 -37.92 -2.80 24.42
C LEU A 48 -38.57 -2.88 23.03
N LEU A 49 -39.81 -3.34 23.12
CA LEU A 49 -40.86 -3.39 22.12
C LEU A 49 -41.29 -1.95 21.77
N VAL A 50 -41.02 -1.49 20.55
CA VAL A 50 -41.73 -0.34 19.97
C VAL A 50 -42.69 -0.85 18.92
N LYS A 51 -43.98 -0.80 19.29
CA LYS A 51 -45.13 -1.02 18.41
C LYS A 51 -45.19 0.14 17.42
N SER A 52 -45.18 -0.15 16.12
CA SER A 52 -45.71 0.77 15.12
C SER A 52 -46.76 0.04 14.29
N SER A 53 -47.97 0.57 14.35
CA SER A 53 -49.15 0.12 13.65
C SER A 53 -49.10 0.69 12.24
N PHE A 54 -49.04 -0.17 11.22
CA PHE A 54 -49.42 0.23 9.87
C PHE A 54 -50.47 -0.75 9.33
N THR A 55 -51.54 -0.13 8.88
CA THR A 55 -52.80 -0.67 8.42
C THR A 55 -52.63 -1.52 7.16
N SER A 56 -53.36 -2.63 7.16
CA SER A 56 -53.59 -3.56 6.05
C SER A 56 -54.22 -2.88 4.83
N THR A 57 -53.66 -3.13 3.65
CA THR A 57 -54.40 -3.10 2.37
C THR A 57 -54.09 -4.38 1.62
N SER A 58 -55.10 -5.24 1.51
CA SER A 58 -55.11 -6.45 0.70
C SER A 58 -55.14 -6.09 -0.79
N ARG A 59 -54.18 -6.61 -1.57
CA ARG A 59 -54.31 -6.72 -3.03
C ARG A 59 -54.04 -8.17 -3.42
N THR A 60 -55.05 -8.78 -4.03
CA THR A 60 -54.99 -10.08 -4.70
C THR A 60 -53.99 -10.05 -5.85
N PRO A 61 -53.16 -11.10 -6.07
CA PRO A 61 -52.35 -11.19 -7.27
C PRO A 61 -53.20 -11.70 -8.46
N PRO A 62 -53.00 -11.17 -9.69
CA PRO A 62 -53.55 -11.78 -10.89
C PRO A 62 -52.73 -13.02 -11.28
N SER A 63 -53.45 -14.09 -11.65
CA SER A 63 -52.87 -15.27 -12.28
C SER A 63 -52.39 -14.90 -13.69
N PHE A 64 -51.08 -14.87 -13.91
CA PHE A 64 -50.52 -14.84 -15.27
C PHE A 64 -49.87 -16.18 -15.58
N ARG A 65 -50.37 -16.80 -16.65
CA ARG A 65 -49.94 -18.07 -17.22
C ARG A 65 -48.63 -17.80 -17.97
N THR A 66 -47.52 -18.32 -17.47
CA THR A 66 -46.22 -18.20 -18.15
C THR A 66 -45.98 -19.46 -18.98
N ALA A 67 -45.85 -19.28 -20.29
CA ALA A 67 -45.47 -20.32 -21.24
C ALA A 67 -43.99 -20.65 -21.08
N VAL A 68 -43.65 -21.93 -21.01
CA VAL A 68 -42.27 -22.43 -21.03
C VAL A 68 -41.80 -22.49 -22.48
N ALA A 69 -41.00 -21.52 -22.90
CA ALA A 69 -40.18 -21.67 -24.09
C ALA A 69 -38.94 -22.48 -23.69
N ALA A 70 -38.80 -23.68 -24.26
CA ALA A 70 -37.55 -24.42 -24.23
C ALA A 70 -36.51 -23.60 -25.01
N VAL A 71 -35.61 -22.94 -24.28
CA VAL A 71 -34.38 -22.40 -24.85
C VAL A 71 -33.33 -23.48 -24.66
N ASP A 72 -33.04 -24.15 -25.77
CA ASP A 72 -31.83 -24.95 -25.93
C ASP A 72 -30.65 -24.01 -25.69
N SER A 73 -30.00 -24.15 -24.54
CA SER A 73 -28.82 -23.35 -24.21
C SER A 73 -27.62 -24.08 -24.78
N ASP A 74 -27.44 -23.88 -26.08
CA ASP A 74 -26.21 -24.21 -26.78
C ASP A 74 -25.01 -23.68 -25.98
N GLN A 75 -24.03 -24.56 -25.85
CA GLN A 75 -22.75 -24.35 -25.23
C GLN A 75 -22.04 -23.13 -25.84
N LEU A 76 -21.70 -22.14 -25.02
CA LEU A 76 -20.67 -21.17 -25.37
C LEU A 76 -19.71 -20.92 -24.21
N SER A 77 -18.51 -21.45 -24.38
CA SER A 77 -17.24 -20.94 -23.87
C SER A 77 -16.17 -21.37 -24.90
N PRO A 78 -15.07 -20.62 -25.14
CA PRO A 78 -14.50 -19.59 -24.28
C PRO A 78 -14.08 -18.28 -25.01
N ASP A 79 -13.70 -17.26 -24.23
CA ASP A 79 -12.80 -16.16 -24.59
C ASP A 79 -13.24 -15.14 -25.67
N MET A 80 -14.21 -14.28 -25.33
CA MET A 80 -14.15 -12.90 -25.83
C MET A 80 -13.22 -12.13 -24.88
N GLN A 81 -11.98 -11.87 -25.31
CA GLN A 81 -11.09 -10.89 -24.70
C GLN A 81 -11.80 -9.52 -24.70
N GLN A 82 -12.53 -9.23 -23.63
CA GLN A 82 -13.04 -7.90 -23.36
C GLN A 82 -11.88 -7.10 -22.73
N SER A 83 -11.54 -5.94 -23.31
CA SER A 83 -10.54 -5.04 -22.73
C SER A 83 -10.89 -4.76 -21.27
N ARG A 84 -9.94 -5.01 -20.36
CA ARG A 84 -10.12 -4.74 -18.93
C ARG A 84 -9.46 -3.42 -18.58
N LYS A 85 -10.16 -2.63 -17.77
CA LYS A 85 -9.64 -1.37 -17.26
C LYS A 85 -8.80 -1.60 -16.00
N TYR A 86 -7.55 -1.16 -16.06
CA TYR A 86 -6.60 -1.20 -14.96
C TYR A 86 -6.34 0.22 -14.47
N TYR A 87 -6.23 0.36 -13.16
CA TYR A 87 -5.91 1.59 -12.47
C TYR A 87 -4.56 1.42 -11.81
N PHE A 88 -3.72 2.45 -11.84
CA PHE A 88 -2.41 2.36 -11.22
C PHE A 88 -2.03 3.62 -10.46
N VAL A 89 -1.20 3.43 -9.45
CA VAL A 89 -0.35 4.48 -8.89
C VAL A 89 1.11 4.13 -9.17
N VAL A 90 1.93 5.12 -9.50
CA VAL A 90 3.35 4.94 -9.85
C VAL A 90 4.22 5.99 -9.17
N ALA A 91 5.38 5.56 -8.69
CA ALA A 91 6.43 6.45 -8.20
C ALA A 91 7.82 5.80 -8.33
N ASN A 92 8.85 6.51 -7.86
CA ASN A 92 10.21 6.00 -7.76
C ASN A 92 10.26 4.77 -6.82
N ALA A 93 10.98 3.72 -7.21
CA ALA A 93 11.15 2.49 -6.43
C ALA A 93 11.70 2.77 -5.03
N LYS A 94 12.69 3.68 -4.91
CA LYS A 94 13.25 4.07 -3.61
C LYS A 94 12.17 4.63 -2.68
N PHE A 95 11.29 5.49 -3.20
CA PHE A 95 10.21 6.04 -2.40
C PHE A 95 9.18 4.97 -2.02
N MET A 96 8.69 4.18 -2.99
CA MET A 96 7.62 3.21 -2.73
C MET A 96 8.06 2.01 -1.87
N LEU A 97 9.29 1.52 -2.03
CA LEU A 97 9.73 0.25 -1.45
C LEU A 97 10.64 0.41 -0.23
N ASP A 98 11.34 1.55 -0.10
CA ASP A 98 12.34 1.77 0.95
C ASP A 98 11.96 2.89 1.93
N GLU A 99 11.44 4.03 1.44
CA GLU A 99 11.09 5.18 2.30
C GLU A 99 9.66 5.13 2.85
N GLU A 100 8.69 4.65 2.08
CA GLU A 100 7.29 4.66 2.48
C GLU A 100 6.91 3.43 3.32
N GLU A 101 7.00 3.58 4.64
CA GLU A 101 6.70 2.50 5.58
C GLU A 101 5.21 2.08 5.59
N HIS A 102 4.29 3.02 5.42
CA HIS A 102 2.84 2.70 5.46
C HIS A 102 2.39 1.87 4.28
N PHE A 103 3.08 1.99 3.14
CA PHE A 103 2.72 1.30 1.91
C PHE A 103 2.79 -0.22 2.08
N LYS A 104 3.85 -0.69 2.73
CA LYS A 104 4.04 -2.10 3.05
C LYS A 104 2.89 -2.65 3.89
N GLU A 105 2.60 -2.00 5.02
CA GLU A 105 1.57 -2.47 5.95
C GLU A 105 0.19 -2.52 5.28
N LEU A 106 -0.15 -1.51 4.47
CA LEU A 106 -1.41 -1.50 3.71
C LEU A 106 -1.52 -2.67 2.74
N LEU A 107 -0.42 -3.06 2.08
CA LEU A 107 -0.40 -4.18 1.15
C LEU A 107 -0.52 -5.53 1.87
N PHE A 108 0.23 -5.75 2.95
CA PHE A 108 0.15 -6.98 3.73
C PHE A 108 -1.22 -7.14 4.40
N GLU A 109 -1.76 -6.08 4.99
CA GLU A 109 -3.10 -6.12 5.58
C GLU A 109 -4.15 -6.42 4.52
N ARG A 110 -4.04 -5.82 3.33
CA ARG A 110 -4.95 -6.12 2.21
C ARG A 110 -4.82 -7.57 1.75
N LEU A 111 -3.59 -8.09 1.64
CA LEU A 111 -3.36 -9.48 1.26
C LEU A 111 -3.99 -10.44 2.28
N ARG A 112 -3.79 -10.18 3.58
CA ARG A 112 -4.42 -10.93 4.67
C ARG A 112 -5.94 -10.87 4.58
N TYR A 113 -6.51 -9.68 4.42
CA TYR A 113 -7.95 -9.48 4.27
C TYR A 113 -8.53 -10.26 3.08
N TYR A 114 -7.81 -10.35 1.95
CA TYR A 114 -8.25 -11.14 0.80
C TYR A 114 -8.23 -12.63 1.11
N GLY A 115 -7.16 -13.12 1.77
CA GLY A 115 -7.07 -14.52 2.21
C GLY A 115 -8.16 -14.90 3.21
N GLU A 116 -8.38 -14.11 4.26
CA GLU A 116 -9.40 -14.36 5.29
C GLU A 116 -10.83 -14.33 4.73
N ARG A 117 -11.07 -13.54 3.68
CA ARG A 117 -12.39 -13.41 3.04
C ARG A 117 -12.57 -14.29 1.81
N ASN A 118 -11.58 -15.13 1.47
CA ASN A 118 -11.55 -15.93 0.24
C ASN A 118 -11.83 -15.08 -1.02
N LYS A 119 -11.22 -13.90 -1.11
CA LYS A 119 -11.31 -13.01 -2.28
C LYS A 119 -10.12 -13.24 -3.19
N GLU A 120 -10.36 -13.24 -4.50
CA GLU A 120 -9.30 -13.27 -5.50
C GLU A 120 -8.50 -11.98 -5.48
N GLN A 121 -7.17 -12.09 -5.52
CA GLN A 121 -6.27 -10.95 -5.53
C GLN A 121 -6.44 -10.12 -6.81
N ASP A 122 -6.69 -8.83 -6.64
CA ASP A 122 -7.00 -7.88 -7.71
C ASP A 122 -5.95 -6.77 -7.84
N PHE A 123 -4.76 -6.96 -7.26
CA PHE A 123 -3.70 -5.96 -7.18
C PHE A 123 -2.31 -6.58 -7.22
N TRP A 124 -1.37 -5.91 -7.88
CA TRP A 124 0.00 -6.38 -8.08
C TRP A 124 1.00 -5.22 -8.09
N LEU A 125 2.24 -5.51 -7.68
CA LEU A 125 3.36 -4.60 -7.88
C LEU A 125 4.09 -4.96 -9.17
N VAL A 126 4.37 -3.95 -9.98
CA VAL A 126 5.12 -4.08 -11.23
C VAL A 126 6.34 -3.17 -11.15
N ILE A 127 7.52 -3.77 -11.18
CA ILE A 127 8.80 -3.07 -11.24
C ILE A 127 9.07 -2.72 -12.70
N GLU A 128 9.43 -1.47 -12.97
CA GLU A 128 9.62 -0.94 -14.32
C GLU A 128 8.55 -1.38 -15.33
N PRO A 129 7.29 -0.97 -15.11
CA PRO A 129 6.18 -1.37 -15.97
C PRO A 129 6.34 -0.85 -17.40
N LYS A 130 6.19 -1.74 -18.40
CA LYS A 130 6.31 -1.40 -19.82
C LYS A 130 5.23 -0.44 -20.31
N PHE A 131 4.02 -0.52 -19.75
CA PHE A 131 2.92 0.35 -20.14
C PHE A 131 3.19 1.84 -19.89
N LEU A 132 4.20 2.21 -19.07
CA LEU A 132 4.59 3.61 -18.85
C LEU A 132 5.10 4.32 -20.11
N GLU A 133 5.51 3.57 -21.14
CA GLU A 133 5.89 4.14 -22.44
C GLU A 133 4.71 4.87 -23.11
N ASN A 134 3.48 4.44 -22.83
CA ASN A 134 2.26 5.08 -23.33
C ASN A 134 1.90 6.38 -22.59
N PHE A 135 2.60 6.68 -21.48
CA PHE A 135 2.31 7.84 -20.61
C PHE A 135 3.53 8.78 -20.50
N PRO A 136 3.90 9.50 -21.58
CA PRO A 136 5.11 10.33 -21.60
C PRO A 136 5.11 11.45 -20.55
N ASP A 137 3.94 11.97 -20.18
CA ASP A 137 3.84 13.05 -19.19
C ASP A 137 4.11 12.57 -17.76
N ILE A 138 3.83 11.30 -17.48
CA ILE A 138 4.15 10.63 -16.22
C ILE A 138 5.65 10.31 -16.20
N THR A 139 6.18 9.70 -17.27
CA THR A 139 7.59 9.30 -17.34
C THR A 139 8.56 10.48 -17.25
N LYS A 140 8.22 11.66 -17.76
CA LYS A 140 9.05 12.88 -17.61
C LYS A 140 9.19 13.35 -16.17
N ARG A 141 8.19 13.08 -15.32
CA ARG A 141 8.17 13.50 -13.91
C ARG A 141 8.76 12.45 -12.97
N LEU A 142 8.80 11.19 -13.41
CA LEU A 142 9.31 10.07 -12.63
C LEU A 142 10.84 9.98 -12.72
N ARG A 143 11.45 9.60 -11.59
CA ARG A 143 12.83 9.11 -11.57
C ARG A 143 12.79 7.58 -11.62
N ARG A 144 13.64 6.98 -12.47
CA ARG A 144 13.80 5.53 -12.58
C ARG A 144 14.84 5.02 -11.56
N PRO A 145 14.73 3.77 -11.06
CA PRO A 145 13.70 2.78 -11.40
C PRO A 145 12.32 3.13 -10.84
N ALA A 146 11.26 2.84 -11.59
CA ALA A 146 9.88 3.14 -11.21
C ALA A 146 9.15 1.88 -10.79
N VAL A 147 8.23 1.99 -9.83
CA VAL A 147 7.36 0.90 -9.39
C VAL A 147 5.93 1.39 -9.51
N ALA A 148 5.07 0.56 -10.09
CA ALA A 148 3.64 0.79 -10.11
C ALA A 148 2.91 -0.25 -9.27
N LEU A 149 1.88 0.22 -8.59
CA LEU A 149 0.84 -0.64 -8.04
C LEU A 149 -0.35 -0.59 -8.99
N VAL A 150 -0.65 -1.74 -9.58
CA VAL A 150 -1.72 -1.93 -10.56
C VAL A 150 -2.85 -2.69 -9.90
N SER A 151 -4.08 -2.25 -10.10
CA SER A 151 -5.28 -2.94 -9.63
C SER A 151 -6.45 -2.74 -10.58
N THR A 152 -7.37 -3.70 -10.62
CA THR A 152 -8.67 -3.54 -11.29
C THR A 152 -9.66 -2.70 -10.45
N ASN A 153 -9.32 -2.44 -9.18
CA ASN A 153 -10.15 -1.69 -8.24
C ASN A 153 -9.81 -0.20 -8.22
N GLY A 154 -10.53 0.60 -9.02
CA GLY A 154 -10.33 2.06 -9.11
C GLY A 154 -10.49 2.84 -7.79
N PRO A 155 -11.53 2.60 -6.97
CA PRO A 155 -11.67 3.24 -5.66
C PRO A 155 -10.46 3.00 -4.74
N TRP A 156 -9.89 1.79 -4.80
CA TRP A 156 -8.69 1.47 -4.03
C TRP A 156 -7.48 2.29 -4.50
N ILE A 157 -7.26 2.39 -5.80
CA ILE A 157 -6.14 3.17 -6.36
C ILE A 157 -6.29 4.66 -6.03
N THR A 158 -7.54 5.15 -6.01
CA THR A 158 -7.85 6.52 -5.57
C THR A 158 -7.49 6.71 -4.09
N PHE A 159 -7.84 5.76 -3.22
CA PHE A 159 -7.45 5.78 -1.82
C PHE A 159 -5.92 5.83 -1.65
N MET A 160 -5.17 5.06 -2.42
CA MET A 160 -3.71 5.15 -2.35
C MET A 160 -3.16 6.45 -2.87
N LYS A 161 -3.75 7.01 -3.92
CA LYS A 161 -3.32 8.30 -4.42
C LYS A 161 -3.46 9.40 -3.36
N LEU A 162 -4.49 9.30 -2.50
CA LEU A 162 -4.71 10.21 -1.37
C LEU A 162 -3.78 9.90 -0.19
N ARG A 163 -3.41 8.63 0.02
CA ARG A 163 -2.52 8.24 1.12
C ARG A 163 -1.04 8.50 0.81
N LEU A 164 -0.67 8.36 -0.45
CA LEU A 164 0.69 8.51 -0.95
C LEU A 164 0.79 9.83 -1.71
N ASP A 165 1.19 10.89 -1.01
CA ASP A 165 1.20 12.24 -1.59
C ASP A 165 2.08 12.36 -2.84
N ARG A 166 3.23 11.67 -2.84
CA ARG A 166 4.30 11.79 -3.85
C ARG A 166 4.20 10.79 -5.00
N VAL A 167 2.99 10.30 -5.31
CA VAL A 167 2.76 9.36 -6.43
C VAL A 167 1.99 10.00 -7.57
N LEU A 168 2.12 9.44 -8.77
CA LEU A 168 1.26 9.75 -9.91
C LEU A 168 0.23 8.62 -10.08
N SER A 169 -0.91 8.91 -10.69
CA SER A 169 -1.98 7.92 -10.89
C SER A 169 -2.64 8.12 -12.24
N ASP A 170 -2.99 7.03 -12.90
CA ASP A 170 -3.80 7.05 -14.12
C ASP A 170 -4.52 5.69 -14.29
N SER A 171 -5.19 5.52 -15.42
CA SER A 171 -5.82 4.27 -15.82
C SER A 171 -5.55 3.97 -17.29
N TYR A 172 -5.53 2.68 -17.63
CA TYR A 172 -5.37 2.20 -19.00
C TYR A 172 -6.21 0.96 -19.22
N GLU A 173 -6.40 0.61 -20.48
CA GLU A 173 -7.06 -0.63 -20.88
C GLU A 173 -6.02 -1.59 -21.45
N ALA A 174 -6.16 -2.87 -21.12
CA ALA A 174 -5.34 -3.93 -21.65
C ALA A 174 -6.19 -5.18 -21.89
N ASP A 175 -5.85 -5.93 -22.93
CA ASP A 175 -6.59 -7.12 -23.34
C ASP A 175 -6.21 -8.33 -22.51
N ASN A 176 -4.96 -8.38 -22.05
CA ASN A 176 -4.43 -9.49 -21.26
C ASN A 176 -3.79 -9.03 -19.95
N LEU A 177 -3.88 -9.87 -18.91
CA LEU A 177 -3.28 -9.58 -17.60
C LEU A 177 -1.74 -9.56 -17.66
N GLU A 178 -1.15 -10.43 -18.47
CA GLU A 178 0.30 -10.48 -18.68
C GLU A 178 0.84 -9.21 -19.33
N GLU A 179 0.10 -8.64 -20.29
CA GLU A 179 0.43 -7.37 -20.93
C GLU A 179 0.31 -6.21 -19.93
N ALA A 180 -0.79 -6.20 -19.16
CA ALA A 180 -1.02 -5.18 -18.15
C ALA A 180 0.09 -5.16 -17.09
N LEU A 181 0.62 -6.32 -16.72
CA LEU A 181 1.63 -6.47 -15.66
C LEU A 181 3.05 -6.65 -16.20
N ALA A 182 3.29 -6.38 -17.49
CA ALA A 182 4.59 -6.57 -18.11
C ALA A 182 5.65 -5.62 -17.50
N SER A 183 6.75 -6.20 -17.01
CA SER A 183 7.89 -5.51 -16.40
C SER A 183 9.15 -5.58 -17.25
N ASN A 184 10.05 -4.62 -17.08
CA ASN A 184 11.43 -4.73 -17.54
C ASN A 184 12.33 -5.32 -16.44
N PRO A 185 13.31 -6.18 -16.79
CA PRO A 185 14.25 -6.71 -15.81
C PRO A 185 15.08 -5.56 -15.25
N THR A 186 15.11 -5.42 -13.92
CA THR A 186 15.87 -4.38 -13.23
C THR A 186 16.29 -4.87 -11.86
N THR A 187 17.57 -4.67 -11.55
CA THR A 187 18.12 -4.95 -10.22
C THR A 187 17.85 -3.77 -9.29
N LEU A 188 17.14 -4.00 -8.19
CA LEU A 188 16.85 -3.00 -7.17
C LEU A 188 17.80 -3.18 -5.98
N GLU A 189 18.65 -2.19 -5.74
CA GLU A 189 19.52 -2.13 -4.57
C GLU A 189 19.19 -0.86 -3.78
N PHE A 190 18.87 -1.02 -2.49
CA PHE A 190 18.65 0.09 -1.58
C PHE A 190 19.71 0.10 -0.49
N GLU A 191 20.33 1.27 -0.29
CA GLU A 191 21.31 1.47 0.76
C GLU A 191 20.64 1.42 2.13
N LYS A 192 21.17 0.59 3.03
CA LYS A 192 20.74 0.60 4.43
C LYS A 192 21.42 1.78 5.13
N PRO A 193 20.67 2.64 5.83
CA PRO A 193 21.28 3.74 6.57
C PRO A 193 22.18 3.17 7.68
N GLU A 194 23.36 3.77 7.88
CA GLU A 194 24.28 3.39 8.95
C GLU A 194 23.65 3.57 10.34
N ASN A 195 22.85 4.64 10.49
CA ASN A 195 22.18 4.99 11.73
C ASN A 195 20.66 4.92 11.53
N TRP A 196 20.07 3.81 11.95
CA TRP A 196 18.62 3.65 11.97
C TRP A 196 18.03 4.23 13.27
N VAL A 197 17.12 5.19 13.13
CA VAL A 197 16.61 5.99 14.26
C VAL A 197 15.30 5.45 14.83
N ALA A 198 14.55 4.65 14.05
CA ALA A 198 13.26 4.14 14.51
C ALA A 198 13.44 2.99 15.53
N PRO A 199 12.52 2.86 16.51
CA PRO A 199 12.59 1.84 17.56
C PRO A 199 12.29 0.41 17.07
N TYR A 200 11.88 0.24 15.81
CA TYR A 200 11.57 -1.04 15.16
C TYR A 200 12.55 -1.28 14.01
N PRO A 201 12.91 -2.53 13.65
CA PRO A 201 13.85 -2.78 12.56
C PRO A 201 13.32 -2.30 11.21
N LYS A 202 14.21 -1.76 10.38
CA LYS A 202 13.89 -1.47 8.97
C LYS A 202 13.53 -2.76 8.25
N TYR A 203 12.59 -2.68 7.31
CA TYR A 203 12.17 -3.83 6.53
C TYR A 203 13.30 -4.42 5.68
N GLU A 204 13.22 -5.74 5.47
CA GLU A 204 14.14 -6.47 4.63
C GLU A 204 13.94 -6.12 3.15
N LEU A 205 15.04 -6.14 2.39
CA LEU A 205 15.00 -6.04 0.94
C LEU A 205 14.22 -7.24 0.38
N GLY A 206 13.37 -7.01 -0.61
CA GLY A 206 12.56 -8.07 -1.21
C GLY A 206 11.22 -8.32 -0.52
N TRP A 207 10.83 -7.53 0.49
CA TRP A 207 9.52 -7.72 1.15
C TRP A 207 8.33 -7.67 0.17
N TRP A 208 8.50 -7.03 -0.99
CA TRP A 208 7.50 -6.84 -2.04
C TRP A 208 7.33 -8.04 -2.99
N GLU A 209 8.20 -9.06 -2.91
CA GLU A 209 8.16 -10.25 -3.78
C GLU A 209 6.79 -10.94 -3.85
N PRO A 210 6.02 -11.11 -2.74
CA PRO A 210 4.71 -11.77 -2.79
C PRO A 210 3.67 -11.05 -3.67
N PHE A 211 3.90 -9.77 -3.98
CA PHE A 211 2.99 -8.96 -4.78
C PHE A 211 3.37 -8.90 -6.26
N LEU A 212 4.51 -9.47 -6.64
CA LEU A 212 4.93 -9.53 -8.03
C LEU A 212 4.04 -10.53 -8.80
N PRO A 213 3.77 -10.28 -10.10
CA PRO A 213 3.05 -11.23 -10.92
C PRO A 213 3.80 -12.57 -10.99
N THR A 214 3.06 -13.66 -10.81
CA THR A 214 3.60 -15.03 -10.87
C THR A 214 4.25 -15.27 -12.23
N GLY A 215 5.58 -15.42 -12.28
CA GLY A 215 6.34 -15.65 -13.52
C GLY A 215 7.54 -14.74 -13.71
N VAL A 216 7.64 -13.64 -12.95
CA VAL A 216 8.81 -12.75 -12.98
C VAL A 216 9.79 -13.17 -11.89
N LYS A 217 10.84 -13.92 -12.25
CA LYS A 217 12.01 -14.08 -11.39
C LYS A 217 12.87 -12.82 -11.56
N VAL A 218 13.03 -12.05 -10.49
CA VAL A 218 13.97 -10.92 -10.39
C VAL A 218 15.40 -11.45 -10.34
#